data_AF-A0A7D4AQ41-F1
#
_entry.id   AF-A0A7D4AQ41-F1
#
_cell.length_a   1.000
_cell.length_b   1.000
_cell.length_c   1.000
_cell.angle_alpha   90.00
_cell.angle_beta   90.00
_cell.angle_gamma   90.00
#
_symmetry.space_group_name_H-M   'P 1'
#
loop_
_entity.id
_entity.type
_entity.pdbx_description
1 polymer ?
#
loop_
_entity_poly.entity_id
_entity_poly.type
_entity_poly.pdbx_seq_one_letter_code
_entity_poly.pdbx_strand_id
1 'polypeptide(L)'
;MLKPKDAHYQVISIEAALINTTNRDEQFAHYTNVSLTYYHVPANADILEITVEFIDEHDAYVNAMDVKGTYKIFIVSTMAVVANVVYHVTGKELHSLPMTPFKVREAMSQPG
;
A
#
# COMPACT_ATOMS: atom_id res chain seq x y z
N MET A 1 -21.45 -4.05 8.71
CA MET A 1 -20.25 -4.13 7.81
C MET A 1 -20.68 -4.32 6.35
N LEU A 2 -20.28 -3.46 5.40
CA LEU A 2 -20.48 -3.70 3.96
C LEU A 2 -19.50 -4.79 3.47
N LYS A 3 -19.96 -5.77 2.67
CA LYS A 3 -19.13 -6.75 1.90
C LYS A 3 -19.65 -6.83 0.45
N PRO A 4 -18.87 -7.23 -0.59
CA PRO A 4 -17.43 -7.47 -0.73
C PRO A 4 -16.79 -6.59 -1.84
N LYS A 5 -15.92 -5.65 -1.46
CA LYS A 5 -14.97 -4.97 -2.38
C LYS A 5 -13.58 -4.74 -1.75
N ASP A 6 -13.35 -5.25 -0.54
CA ASP A 6 -12.20 -4.82 0.28
C ASP A 6 -10.85 -5.38 -0.19
N ALA A 7 -10.85 -6.53 -0.88
CA ALA A 7 -9.65 -7.07 -1.51
C ALA A 7 -9.03 -6.08 -2.52
N HIS A 8 -9.86 -5.28 -3.21
CA HIS A 8 -9.37 -4.26 -4.14
C HIS A 8 -8.56 -3.18 -3.43
N TYR A 9 -8.94 -2.79 -2.21
CA TYR A 9 -8.20 -1.79 -1.46
C TYR A 9 -6.83 -2.30 -1.06
N GLN A 10 -6.68 -3.59 -0.73
CA GLN A 10 -5.38 -4.18 -0.41
C GLN A 10 -4.43 -4.15 -1.61
N VAL A 11 -4.92 -4.41 -2.83
CA VAL A 11 -4.10 -4.28 -4.06
C VAL A 11 -3.57 -2.85 -4.23
N ILE A 12 -4.44 -1.84 -4.09
CA ILE A 12 -4.05 -0.41 -4.16
C ILE A 12 -3.00 -0.07 -3.09
N SER A 13 -3.09 -0.71 -1.93
CA SER A 13 -2.17 -0.45 -0.82
C SER A 13 -0.80 -1.06 -1.04
N ILE A 14 -0.75 -2.28 -1.58
CA ILE A 14 0.49 -2.96 -1.97
C ILE A 14 1.17 -2.17 -3.09
N GLU A 15 0.39 -1.71 -4.07
CA GLU A 15 0.88 -0.81 -5.12
C GLU A 15 1.52 0.46 -4.53
N ALA A 16 0.80 1.17 -3.66
CA ALA A 16 1.30 2.37 -2.99
C ALA A 16 2.53 2.09 -2.12
N ALA A 17 2.59 0.91 -1.49
CA ALA A 17 3.72 0.51 -0.66
C ALA A 17 4.99 0.26 -1.47
N LEU A 18 4.88 -0.31 -2.67
CA LEU A 18 6.03 -0.89 -3.37
C LEU A 18 6.45 -0.15 -4.64
N ILE A 19 5.51 0.40 -5.41
CA ILE A 19 5.79 0.83 -6.79
C ILE A 19 5.18 2.18 -7.20
N ASN A 20 4.07 2.60 -6.59
CA ASN A 20 3.39 3.82 -7.02
C ASN A 20 4.23 5.07 -6.73
N THR A 21 4.52 5.86 -7.76
CA THR A 21 5.06 7.20 -7.60
C THR A 21 4.56 8.10 -8.71
N THR A 22 4.22 9.34 -8.36
CA THR A 22 3.93 10.38 -9.34
C THR A 22 5.13 11.30 -9.42
N ASN A 23 5.74 11.40 -10.60
CA ASN A 23 6.93 12.21 -10.79
C ASN A 23 6.52 13.56 -11.39
N ARG A 24 6.90 14.64 -10.71
CA ARG A 24 6.66 16.00 -11.18
C ARG A 24 7.98 16.65 -11.57
N ASP A 25 8.01 17.23 -12.76
CA ASP A 25 9.12 18.05 -13.21
C ASP A 25 9.19 19.32 -12.36
N GLU A 26 10.33 19.57 -11.72
CA GLU A 26 10.50 20.71 -10.82
C GLU A 26 10.58 22.05 -11.56
N GLN A 27 11.00 22.06 -12.83
CA GLN A 27 11.21 23.28 -13.62
C GLN A 27 9.92 23.74 -14.32
N PHE A 28 9.20 22.79 -14.90
CA PHE A 28 8.05 23.02 -15.76
C PHE A 28 6.73 22.57 -15.13
N ALA A 29 6.77 22.04 -13.91
CA ALA A 29 5.60 21.67 -13.09
C ALA A 29 4.66 20.61 -13.68
N HIS A 30 5.02 19.96 -14.79
CA HIS A 30 4.23 18.90 -15.42
C HIS A 30 4.60 17.52 -14.85
N TYR A 31 3.69 16.55 -14.99
CA TYR A 31 3.96 15.18 -14.60
C TYR A 31 4.74 14.45 -15.69
N THR A 32 5.83 13.78 -15.34
CA THR A 32 6.75 13.18 -16.32
C THR A 32 6.43 11.71 -16.61
N ASN A 33 5.64 11.06 -15.77
CA ASN A 33 5.29 9.64 -15.88
C ASN A 33 3.81 9.39 -16.16
N VAL A 34 3.13 10.22 -16.96
CA VAL A 34 1.67 10.14 -17.21
C VAL A 34 1.20 8.94 -18.05
N SER A 35 2.12 8.09 -18.51
CA SER A 35 1.81 6.86 -19.27
C SER A 35 1.99 5.63 -18.39
N LEU A 36 1.19 4.58 -18.62
CA LEU A 36 1.34 3.27 -17.98
C LEU A 36 2.69 2.59 -18.27
N THR A 37 3.44 3.06 -19.27
CA THR A 37 4.82 2.63 -19.47
C THR A 37 5.74 3.06 -18.31
N TYR A 38 5.44 4.20 -17.67
CA TYR A 38 6.28 4.81 -16.62
C TYR A 38 5.60 4.91 -15.26
N TYR A 39 4.27 4.83 -15.21
CA TYR A 39 3.49 4.75 -13.97
C TYR A 39 3.16 3.28 -13.71
N HIS A 40 3.86 2.69 -12.75
CA HIS A 40 3.74 1.28 -12.45
C HIS A 40 2.46 0.97 -11.69
N VAL A 41 1.66 0.06 -12.23
CA VAL A 41 0.48 -0.54 -11.61
C VAL A 41 0.65 -2.05 -11.57
N PRO A 42 0.18 -2.75 -10.53
CA PRO A 42 0.33 -4.18 -10.43
C PRO A 42 -0.55 -4.89 -11.46
N ALA A 43 0.01 -5.87 -12.14
CA ALA A 43 -0.73 -6.84 -12.92
C ALA A 43 -1.22 -8.00 -12.04
N ASN A 44 -2.08 -8.85 -12.59
CA ASN A 44 -2.57 -10.04 -11.88
C ASN A 44 -1.44 -10.97 -11.38
N ALA A 45 -0.28 -10.97 -12.04
CA ALA A 45 0.86 -11.78 -11.64
C ALA A 45 1.64 -11.21 -10.43
N ASP A 46 1.47 -9.93 -10.12
CA ASP A 46 2.21 -9.26 -9.03
C ASP A 46 1.54 -9.45 -7.66
N ILE A 47 0.26 -9.81 -7.66
CA ILE A 47 -0.55 -9.99 -6.45
C ILE A 47 -0.72 -11.47 -6.17
N LEU A 48 -0.24 -11.90 -5.01
CA LEU A 48 -0.45 -13.26 -4.50
C LEU A 48 -1.83 -13.39 -3.85
N GLU A 49 -2.12 -14.56 -3.29
CA GLU A 49 -3.38 -14.82 -2.60
C GLU A 49 -3.64 -13.80 -1.48
N ILE A 50 -4.79 -13.14 -1.56
CA ILE A 50 -5.28 -12.22 -0.52
C ILE A 50 -6.45 -12.91 0.19
N THR A 51 -6.24 -13.23 1.46
CA THR A 51 -7.31 -13.73 2.33
C THR A 51 -7.95 -12.57 3.08
N VAL A 52 -9.28 -12.46 2.99
CA VAL A 52 -10.04 -11.43 3.71
C VAL A 52 -11.00 -12.11 4.68
N GLU A 53 -10.73 -11.89 5.97
CA GLU A 53 -11.59 -12.32 7.06
C GLU A 53 -12.30 -11.12 7.66
N PHE A 54 -13.55 -11.32 8.06
CA PHE A 54 -14.34 -10.29 8.71
C PHE A 54 -14.74 -10.78 10.08
N ILE A 55 -14.49 -9.95 11.07
CA ILE A 55 -14.95 -10.17 12.43
C ILE A 55 -16.36 -9.59 12.53
N ASP A 56 -17.28 -10.36 13.08
CA ASP A 56 -18.62 -9.88 13.39
C ASP A 56 -18.55 -9.00 14.63
N GLU A 57 -18.79 -7.70 14.46
CA GLU A 57 -18.71 -6.70 15.51
C GLU A 57 -19.94 -5.79 15.38
N HIS A 58 -20.69 -5.66 16.48
CA HIS A 58 -21.80 -4.72 16.59
C HIS A 58 -21.35 -3.48 17.35
N ASP A 59 -21.51 -2.30 16.75
CA ASP A 59 -21.15 -1.03 17.37
C ASP A 59 -22.36 -0.09 17.40
N ALA A 60 -23.02 -0.09 18.56
CA ALA A 60 -24.23 0.68 18.80
C ALA A 60 -24.05 2.22 18.65
N TYR A 61 -22.82 2.71 18.56
CA TYR A 61 -22.52 4.15 18.51
C TYR A 61 -22.15 4.65 17.11
N VAL A 62 -22.08 3.78 16.09
CA VAL A 62 -21.50 4.14 14.80
C VAL A 62 -22.43 4.91 13.88
N ASN A 63 -23.64 4.39 13.64
CA ASN A 63 -24.74 5.08 12.95
C ASN A 63 -25.99 4.18 12.97
N ALA A 64 -27.13 4.76 12.59
CA ALA A 64 -28.40 4.07 12.52
C ALA A 64 -28.42 2.86 11.55
N MET A 65 -27.44 2.74 10.64
CA MET A 65 -27.32 1.61 9.72
C MET A 65 -26.32 0.55 10.20
N ASP A 66 -25.62 0.76 11.32
CA ASP A 66 -24.57 -0.15 11.84
C ASP A 66 -23.48 -0.49 10.79
N VAL A 67 -23.07 0.54 10.02
CA VAL A 67 -22.06 0.40 8.95
C VAL A 67 -20.84 1.29 9.23
N LYS A 68 -19.64 0.70 9.24
CA LYS A 68 -18.36 1.44 9.28
C LYS A 68 -17.72 1.47 7.90
N GLY A 69 -17.15 2.62 7.52
CA GLY A 69 -16.29 2.74 6.35
C GLY A 69 -14.87 2.29 6.68
N THR A 70 -14.41 1.20 6.08
CA THR A 70 -13.14 0.53 6.46
C THR A 70 -12.01 0.70 5.45
N TYR A 71 -12.29 1.23 4.25
CA TYR A 71 -11.32 1.30 3.15
C TYR A 71 -9.99 2.00 3.54
N LYS A 72 -10.04 3.13 4.27
CA LYS A 72 -8.82 3.86 4.67
C LYS A 72 -7.96 3.04 5.62
N ILE A 73 -8.60 2.30 6.52
CA ILE A 73 -7.92 1.47 7.52
C ILE A 73 -7.14 0.37 6.80
N PHE A 74 -7.75 -0.28 5.80
CA PHE A 74 -7.05 -1.27 5.00
C PHE A 74 -5.85 -0.69 4.26
N ILE A 75 -5.97 0.54 3.73
CA ILE A 75 -4.89 1.18 2.99
C ILE A 75 -3.66 1.44 3.86
N VAL A 76 -3.84 2.20 4.94
CA VAL A 76 -2.71 2.58 5.81
C VAL A 76 -2.12 1.37 6.53
N SER A 77 -2.95 0.41 6.93
CA SER A 77 -2.49 -0.79 7.66
C SER A 77 -1.62 -1.67 6.77
N THR A 78 -2.04 -1.92 5.52
CA THR A 78 -1.28 -2.76 4.59
C THR A 78 0.10 -2.17 4.31
N MET A 79 0.20 -0.84 4.10
CA MET A 79 1.47 -0.17 3.88
C MET A 79 2.40 -0.27 5.09
N ALA A 80 1.87 -0.13 6.31
CA ALA A 80 2.62 -0.31 7.54
C ALA A 80 3.11 -1.76 7.74
N VAL A 81 2.26 -2.74 7.42
CA VAL A 81 2.62 -4.17 7.47
C VAL A 81 3.78 -4.46 6.50
N VAL A 82 3.73 -3.94 5.27
CA VAL A 82 4.83 -4.11 4.30
C VAL A 82 6.13 -3.52 4.87
N ALA A 83 6.10 -2.31 5.43
CA ALA A 83 7.28 -1.69 6.04
C ALA A 83 7.84 -2.54 7.20
N ASN A 84 6.96 -3.05 8.06
CA ASN A 84 7.35 -3.91 9.17
C ASN A 84 7.94 -5.24 8.71
N VAL A 85 7.42 -5.84 7.64
CA VAL A 85 7.99 -7.06 7.05
C VAL A 85 9.37 -6.81 6.47
N VAL A 86 9.56 -5.70 5.75
CA VAL A 86 10.89 -5.31 5.26
C VAL A 86 11.86 -5.18 6.42
N TYR A 87 11.48 -4.47 7.50
CA TYR A 87 12.31 -4.36 8.69
C TYR A 87 12.59 -5.72 9.34
N HIS A 88 11.56 -6.55 9.52
CA HIS A 88 11.68 -7.87 10.15
C HIS A 88 12.67 -8.79 9.39
N VAL A 89 12.64 -8.74 8.05
CA VAL A 89 13.50 -9.60 7.21
C VAL A 89 14.91 -9.02 7.03
N THR A 90 15.03 -7.70 6.92
CA THR A 90 16.29 -7.06 6.51
C THR A 90 17.03 -6.34 7.65
N GLY A 91 16.35 -6.06 8.76
CA GLY A 91 16.83 -5.20 9.85
C GLY A 91 16.92 -3.72 9.48
N LYS A 92 16.45 -3.31 8.29
CA LYS A 92 16.55 -1.94 7.78
C LYS A 92 15.21 -1.23 7.86
N GLU A 93 15.22 -0.03 8.43
CA GLU A 93 14.05 0.83 8.53
C GLU A 93 13.89 1.69 7.26
N LEU A 94 12.71 1.65 6.65
CA LEU A 94 12.34 2.51 5.53
C LEU A 94 11.15 3.38 5.94
N HIS A 95 11.34 4.69 5.94
CA HIS A 95 10.30 5.67 6.31
C HIS A 95 9.73 6.45 5.12
N SER A 96 10.14 6.11 3.89
CA SER A 96 9.64 6.75 2.68
C SER A 96 9.04 5.74 1.71
N LEU A 97 7.87 6.09 1.19
CA LEU A 97 7.18 5.35 0.15
C LEU A 97 7.53 5.91 -1.23
N PRO A 98 7.40 5.11 -2.30
CA PRO A 98 7.28 3.65 -2.26
C PRO A 98 8.59 3.00 -1.80
N MET A 99 8.52 1.83 -1.17
CA MET A 99 9.64 0.99 -0.74
C MET A 99 10.08 0.06 -1.87
N THR A 100 10.60 0.66 -2.94
CA THR A 100 11.00 -0.09 -4.14
C THR A 100 12.12 -1.08 -3.85
N PRO A 101 12.27 -2.15 -4.65
CA PRO A 101 13.39 -3.09 -4.52
C PRO A 101 14.76 -2.40 -4.52
N PHE A 102 14.89 -1.30 -5.27
CA PHE A 102 16.11 -0.49 -5.29
C PHE A 102 16.39 0.15 -3.93
N LYS A 103 15.39 0.81 -3.31
CA LYS A 103 15.54 1.43 -1.98
C LYS A 103 15.85 0.39 -0.90
N VAL A 104 15.19 -0.76 -0.95
CA VAL A 104 15.45 -1.87 -0.01
C VAL A 104 16.89 -2.35 -0.15
N ARG A 105 17.36 -2.61 -1.38
CA ARG A 105 18.73 -3.04 -1.67
C ARG A 105 19.77 -1.99 -1.26
N GLU A 106 19.49 -0.72 -1.51
CA GLU A 106 20.35 0.39 -1.09
C GLU A 106 20.48 0.45 0.43
N ALA A 107 19.36 0.38 1.16
CA ALA A 107 19.35 0.37 2.62
C ALA A 107 20.13 -0.83 3.20
N MET A 108 20.02 -2.01 2.59
CA MET A 108 20.79 -3.20 2.97
C MET A 108 22.29 -3.07 2.73
N SER A 109 22.71 -2.22 1.78
CA SER A 109 24.12 -2.01 1.45
C SER A 109 24.82 -1.01 2.38
N GLN A 110 24.06 -0.24 3.15
CA GLN A 110 24.61 0.70 4.12
C GLN A 110 25.00 -0.05 5.42
N PRO A 111 26.16 0.26 6.04
CA PRO A 111 26.48 -0.26 7.36
C PRO A 111 25.39 0.14 8.35
N GLY A 112 25.04 -0.81 9.24
CA GLY A 112 23.97 -0.63 10.25
C GLY A 112 24.34 0.33 11.36
#